data_AF-A0AAW7ATA4-F1
#
_entry.id   AF-A0AAW7ATA4-F1
#
_cell.length_a   1.000
_cell.length_b   1.000
_cell.length_c   1.000
_cell.angle_alpha   90.00
_cell.angle_beta   90.00
_cell.angle_gamma   90.00
#
_symmetry.space_group_name_H-M   'P 1'
#
loop_
_entity.id
_entity.type
_entity.pdbx_description
1 polymer ?
#
loop_
_entity_poly.entity_id
_entity_poly.type
_entity_poly.pdbx_seq_one_letter_code
_entity_poly.pdbx_strand_id
1 'polypeptide(L)'
;MTIAAAAVFCGSRHGSVPAFGEAARAMGAGLAERGIHLVYGGGAVGLMGVVAAAALQAGGEVTGIIPEFLHGREVMNEQVTDLIITESMHERKRLMFAQADAFLVLPGGLGTFDELMEIMTWRQLSLHDKPILIVNVANWAVHVIAALEAAIEQGLADASARRLYQVVPDVAQALEILGKTRKSEENIETGRL
;
A
#
# COMPACT_ATOMS: atom_id res chain seq x y z
N MET A 1 -14.48 9.21 11.49
CA MET A 1 -13.52 8.36 12.24
C MET A 1 -12.12 8.61 11.72
N THR A 2 -11.07 8.37 12.50
CA THR A 2 -9.66 8.41 12.02
C THR A 2 -9.34 7.15 11.22
N ILE A 3 -8.21 7.12 10.51
CA ILE A 3 -7.69 5.91 9.85
C ILE A 3 -7.46 4.82 10.89
N ALA A 4 -8.08 3.65 10.73
CA ALA A 4 -7.92 2.50 11.62
C ALA A 4 -7.05 1.39 10.98
N ALA A 5 -7.12 1.24 9.67
CA ALA A 5 -6.32 0.27 8.93
C ALA A 5 -5.69 0.90 7.67
N ALA A 6 -4.49 0.46 7.32
CA ALA A 6 -3.74 0.98 6.18
C ALA A 6 -3.13 -0.16 5.36
N ALA A 7 -3.38 -0.15 4.05
CA ALA A 7 -2.74 -1.07 3.14
C ALA A 7 -1.36 -0.55 2.72
N VAL A 8 -0.32 -1.39 2.85
CA VAL A 8 1.03 -1.09 2.37
C VAL A 8 1.34 -1.93 1.15
N PHE A 9 1.59 -1.27 0.02
CA PHE A 9 2.10 -1.88 -1.20
C PHE A 9 3.62 -1.66 -1.27
N CYS A 10 4.38 -2.75 -1.35
CA CYS A 10 5.85 -2.69 -1.38
C CYS A 10 6.44 -3.93 -2.07
N GLY A 11 7.73 -3.87 -2.39
CA GLY A 11 8.40 -4.94 -3.14
C GLY A 11 8.55 -6.26 -2.37
N SER A 12 8.32 -7.38 -3.06
CA SER A 12 8.69 -8.73 -2.61
C SER A 12 10.21 -8.99 -2.61
N ARG A 13 11.01 -8.00 -3.00
CA ARG A 13 12.48 -7.99 -2.93
C ARG A 13 12.95 -6.80 -2.10
N HIS A 14 14.10 -6.93 -1.44
CA HIS A 14 14.71 -5.85 -0.65
C HIS A 14 15.16 -4.65 -1.50
N GLY A 15 15.43 -4.88 -2.79
CA GLY A 15 16.13 -3.92 -3.65
C GLY A 15 17.62 -3.84 -3.30
N SER A 16 18.32 -2.91 -3.98
CA SER A 16 19.77 -2.70 -3.83
C SER A 16 20.13 -1.51 -2.94
N VAL A 17 19.14 -0.68 -2.56
CA VAL A 17 19.36 0.54 -1.77
C VAL A 17 18.93 0.27 -0.32
N PRO A 18 19.82 0.40 0.67
CA PRO A 18 19.50 0.13 2.09
C PRO A 18 18.31 0.93 2.63
N ALA A 19 18.15 2.16 2.17
CA ALA A 19 17.06 3.06 2.58
C ALA A 19 15.66 2.47 2.32
N PHE A 20 15.51 1.53 1.37
CA PHE A 20 14.23 0.86 1.13
C PHE A 20 13.81 -0.01 2.31
N GLY A 21 14.75 -0.78 2.87
CA GLY A 21 14.52 -1.60 4.06
C GLY A 21 14.29 -0.75 5.31
N GLU A 22 15.02 0.35 5.45
CA GLU A 22 14.83 1.32 6.54
C GLU A 22 13.44 1.95 6.50
N ALA A 23 12.98 2.35 5.31
CA ALA A 23 11.63 2.90 5.13
C ALA A 23 10.54 1.86 5.41
N ALA A 24 10.69 0.62 4.96
CA ALA A 24 9.75 -0.46 5.27
C ALA A 24 9.65 -0.71 6.79
N ARG A 25 10.80 -0.74 7.48
CA ARG A 25 10.84 -0.91 8.94
C ARG A 25 10.17 0.26 9.66
N ALA A 26 10.50 1.50 9.26
CA ALA A 26 9.92 2.70 9.85
C ALA A 26 8.40 2.77 9.62
N MET A 27 7.92 2.35 8.45
CA MET A 27 6.49 2.33 8.14
C MET A 27 5.76 1.33 9.05
N GLY A 28 6.26 0.10 9.13
CA GLY A 28 5.63 -0.95 9.95
C GLY A 28 5.55 -0.56 11.43
N ALA A 29 6.68 -0.17 12.02
CA ALA A 29 6.72 0.28 13.40
C ALA A 29 5.84 1.53 13.64
N GLY A 30 5.91 2.51 12.75
CA GLY A 30 5.17 3.76 12.90
C GLY A 30 3.66 3.62 12.77
N LEU A 31 3.17 2.66 11.98
CA LEU A 31 1.74 2.29 11.94
C LEU A 31 1.31 1.65 13.27
N ALA A 32 2.07 0.67 13.77
CA ALA A 32 1.81 -0.01 15.03
C ALA A 32 1.78 0.95 16.22
N GLU A 33 2.76 1.85 16.33
CA GLU A 33 2.83 2.89 17.37
C GLU A 33 1.62 3.82 17.38
N ARG A 34 0.93 3.96 16.24
CA ARG A 34 -0.28 4.78 16.09
C ARG A 34 -1.57 3.97 16.26
N GLY A 35 -1.47 2.68 16.55
CA GLY A 35 -2.61 1.77 16.60
C GLY A 35 -3.31 1.59 15.26
N ILE A 36 -2.58 1.76 14.14
CA ILE A 36 -3.12 1.55 12.80
C ILE A 36 -2.78 0.11 12.37
N HIS A 37 -3.81 -0.67 12.06
CA HIS A 37 -3.68 -2.04 11.60
C HIS A 37 -3.03 -2.09 10.21
N LEU A 38 -2.02 -2.94 10.04
CA LEU A 38 -1.33 -3.11 8.75
C LEU A 38 -2.04 -4.17 7.90
N VAL A 39 -2.49 -3.79 6.70
CA VAL A 39 -2.96 -4.72 5.67
C VAL A 39 -1.89 -4.82 4.57
N TYR A 40 -1.51 -6.02 4.14
CA TYR A 40 -0.52 -6.18 3.07
C TYR A 40 -0.66 -7.52 2.32
N GLY A 41 0.18 -7.75 1.31
CA GLY A 41 0.09 -8.91 0.41
C GLY A 41 0.53 -10.26 0.97
N GLY A 42 0.76 -10.40 2.29
CA GLY A 42 0.97 -11.69 2.95
C GLY A 42 2.34 -12.38 2.79
N GLY A 43 3.26 -11.82 2.01
CA GLY A 43 4.60 -12.36 1.78
C GLY A 43 5.63 -12.05 2.89
N ALA A 44 6.44 -13.05 3.28
CA ALA A 44 7.42 -12.97 4.36
C ALA A 44 8.82 -12.46 3.94
N VAL A 45 9.03 -12.16 2.66
CA VAL A 45 10.35 -11.82 2.09
C VAL A 45 10.39 -10.42 1.51
N GLY A 46 11.60 -9.89 1.32
CA GLY A 46 11.78 -8.54 0.78
C GLY A 46 11.24 -7.46 1.72
N LEU A 47 10.79 -6.35 1.16
CA LEU A 47 10.25 -5.24 1.96
C LEU A 47 8.93 -5.62 2.64
N MET A 48 8.16 -6.52 2.03
CA MET A 48 6.93 -7.08 2.61
C MET A 48 7.19 -7.76 3.96
N GLY A 49 8.20 -8.62 4.03
CA GLY A 49 8.63 -9.24 5.28
C GLY A 49 9.10 -8.20 6.31
N VAL A 50 9.87 -7.20 5.86
CA VAL A 50 10.40 -6.15 6.74
C VAL A 50 9.29 -5.30 7.35
N VAL A 51 8.31 -4.85 6.57
CA VAL A 51 7.21 -4.02 7.08
C VAL A 51 6.33 -4.80 8.06
N ALA A 52 6.00 -6.06 7.75
CA ALA A 52 5.19 -6.91 8.62
C ALA A 52 5.91 -7.21 9.95
N ALA A 53 7.19 -7.62 9.88
CA ALA A 53 7.97 -7.90 11.07
C ALA A 53 8.12 -6.66 11.98
N ALA A 54 8.35 -5.49 11.40
CA ALA A 54 8.49 -4.25 12.17
C ALA A 54 7.18 -3.84 12.86
N ALA A 55 6.03 -4.02 12.20
CA ALA A 55 4.72 -3.77 12.82
C ALA A 55 4.46 -4.72 14.00
N LEU A 56 4.69 -6.03 13.81
CA LEU A 56 4.52 -7.04 14.87
C LEU A 56 5.46 -6.80 16.06
N GLN A 57 6.74 -6.48 15.80
CA GLN A 57 7.72 -6.18 16.85
C GLN A 57 7.36 -4.95 17.69
N ALA A 58 6.68 -3.98 17.08
CA ALA A 58 6.14 -2.81 17.76
C ALA A 58 4.78 -3.05 18.44
N GLY A 59 4.28 -4.30 18.43
CA GLY A 59 3.01 -4.68 19.06
C GLY A 59 1.76 -4.35 18.25
N GLY A 60 1.90 -4.07 16.95
CA GLY A 60 0.78 -3.81 16.04
C GLY A 60 0.15 -5.10 15.50
N GLU A 61 -1.06 -4.95 14.97
CA GLU A 61 -1.78 -6.01 14.27
C GLU A 61 -1.49 -5.99 12.77
N VAL A 62 -1.37 -7.18 12.17
CA VAL A 62 -1.03 -7.34 10.75
C VAL A 62 -1.95 -8.38 10.10
N THR A 63 -2.65 -7.98 9.04
CA THR A 63 -3.36 -8.88 8.14
C THR A 63 -2.59 -9.07 6.83
N GLY A 64 -2.18 -10.30 6.55
CA GLY A 64 -1.64 -10.73 5.27
C GLY A 64 -2.72 -11.32 4.38
N ILE A 65 -2.79 -10.92 3.12
CA ILE A 65 -3.74 -11.47 2.15
C ILE A 65 -2.96 -12.00 0.96
N ILE A 66 -3.01 -13.32 0.74
CA ILE A 66 -2.17 -13.98 -0.28
C ILE A 66 -2.94 -15.08 -1.01
N PRO A 67 -2.84 -15.18 -2.36
CA PRO A 67 -3.43 -16.27 -3.10
C PRO A 67 -2.72 -17.61 -2.85
N GLU A 68 -3.50 -18.70 -2.81
CA GLU A 68 -3.01 -20.07 -2.63
C GLU A 68 -1.87 -20.41 -3.62
N PHE A 69 -2.03 -20.03 -4.90
CA PHE A 69 -1.06 -20.38 -5.94
C PHE A 69 0.31 -19.68 -5.80
N LEU A 70 0.42 -18.66 -4.94
CA LEU A 70 1.70 -18.01 -4.65
C LEU A 70 2.51 -18.73 -3.56
N HIS A 71 1.97 -19.75 -2.88
CA HIS A 71 2.70 -20.54 -1.86
C HIS A 71 4.07 -21.04 -2.33
N GLY A 72 4.21 -21.41 -3.62
CA GLY A 72 5.48 -21.87 -4.20
C GLY A 72 6.41 -20.76 -4.71
N ARG A 73 5.94 -19.51 -4.80
CA ARG A 73 6.68 -18.37 -5.39
C ARG A 73 7.00 -17.28 -4.37
N GLU A 74 6.12 -17.08 -3.41
CA GLU A 74 6.24 -16.16 -2.29
C GLU A 74 6.16 -16.98 -1.00
N VAL A 75 7.05 -16.73 -0.06
CA VAL A 75 6.99 -17.39 1.26
C VAL A 75 5.83 -16.75 2.01
N MET A 76 4.79 -17.52 2.33
CA MET A 76 3.68 -17.04 3.15
C MET A 76 4.18 -16.64 4.54
N ASN A 77 3.70 -15.50 5.05
CA ASN A 77 4.05 -15.06 6.39
C ASN A 77 3.05 -15.58 7.41
N GLU A 78 3.30 -16.77 7.95
CA GLU A 78 2.45 -17.39 8.99
C GLU A 78 2.60 -16.72 10.37
N GLN A 79 3.48 -15.72 10.51
CA GLN A 79 3.72 -15.03 11.78
C GLN A 79 2.83 -13.79 11.99
N VAL A 80 2.02 -13.42 11.00
CA VAL A 80 1.10 -12.28 11.08
C VAL A 80 -0.10 -12.58 11.98
N THR A 81 -0.83 -11.54 12.38
CA THR A 81 -2.03 -11.67 13.22
C THR A 81 -3.11 -12.48 12.52
N ASP A 82 -3.38 -12.14 11.26
CA ASP A 82 -4.35 -12.83 10.42
C ASP A 82 -3.77 -13.08 9.03
N LEU A 83 -3.81 -14.32 8.56
CA LEU A 83 -3.41 -14.67 7.19
C LEU A 83 -4.63 -15.18 6.43
N ILE A 84 -5.06 -14.41 5.43
CA ILE A 84 -6.20 -14.72 4.57
C ILE A 84 -5.68 -15.28 3.25
N ILE A 85 -6.05 -16.53 2.97
CA ILE A 85 -5.71 -17.20 1.72
C ILE A 85 -6.85 -17.00 0.72
N THR A 86 -6.52 -16.57 -0.49
CA THR A 86 -7.51 -16.28 -1.55
C THR A 86 -7.37 -17.22 -2.73
N GLU A 87 -8.44 -17.37 -3.53
CA GLU A 87 -8.42 -18.22 -4.72
C GLU A 87 -7.78 -17.51 -5.93
N SER A 88 -7.76 -16.17 -5.92
CA SER A 88 -7.26 -15.37 -7.05
C SER A 88 -6.55 -14.07 -6.64
N MET A 89 -5.81 -13.48 -7.58
CA MET A 89 -5.24 -12.14 -7.43
C MET A 89 -6.31 -11.06 -7.33
N HIS A 90 -7.43 -11.19 -8.04
CA HIS A 90 -8.52 -10.23 -7.98
C HIS A 90 -9.16 -10.20 -6.59
N GLU A 91 -9.43 -11.38 -6.03
CA GLU A 91 -9.95 -11.49 -4.66
C GLU A 91 -8.96 -10.91 -3.63
N ARG A 92 -7.66 -11.21 -3.77
CA ARG A 92 -6.60 -10.62 -2.94
C ARG A 92 -6.70 -9.09 -2.92
N LYS A 93 -6.68 -8.44 -4.09
CA LYS A 93 -6.70 -6.98 -4.19
C LYS A 93 -8.01 -6.37 -3.69
N ARG A 94 -9.15 -7.02 -3.97
CA ARG A 94 -10.47 -6.62 -3.46
C ARG A 94 -10.52 -6.65 -1.93
N LEU A 95 -10.01 -7.71 -1.29
CA LEU A 95 -9.99 -7.82 0.17
C LEU A 95 -9.02 -6.81 0.80
N MET A 96 -7.82 -6.64 0.24
CA MET A 96 -6.88 -5.60 0.70
C MET A 96 -7.50 -4.21 0.64
N PHE A 97 -8.21 -3.90 -0.45
CA PHE A 97 -8.94 -2.65 -0.58
C PHE A 97 -10.07 -2.50 0.44
N ALA A 98 -10.87 -3.56 0.64
CA ALA A 98 -12.00 -3.54 1.56
C ALA A 98 -11.55 -3.30 3.02
N GLN A 99 -10.41 -3.85 3.42
CA GLN A 99 -9.89 -3.77 4.79
C GLN A 99 -9.01 -2.55 5.07
N ALA A 100 -8.70 -1.71 4.07
CA ALA A 100 -7.87 -0.53 4.24
C ALA A 100 -8.68 0.77 4.21
N ASP A 101 -8.34 1.72 5.08
CA ASP A 101 -8.87 3.09 5.04
C ASP A 101 -7.93 4.04 4.25
N ALA A 102 -6.67 3.64 4.04
CA ALA A 102 -5.63 4.39 3.36
C ALA A 102 -4.63 3.45 2.65
N PHE A 103 -3.96 3.96 1.62
CA PHE A 103 -2.96 3.22 0.85
C PHE A 103 -1.59 3.90 0.89
N LEU A 104 -0.56 3.13 1.22
CA LEU A 104 0.82 3.58 1.37
C LEU A 104 1.67 2.81 0.37
N VAL A 105 2.32 3.52 -0.54
CA VAL A 105 3.16 2.92 -1.58
C VAL A 105 4.62 3.18 -1.26
N LEU A 106 5.33 2.11 -0.92
CA LEU A 106 6.77 2.07 -0.70
C LEU A 106 7.49 1.56 -1.95
N PRO A 107 8.83 1.62 -1.99
CA PRO A 107 9.59 1.05 -3.10
C PRO A 107 9.20 -0.38 -3.45
N GLY A 108 9.10 -0.65 -4.75
CA GLY A 108 8.57 -1.90 -5.25
C GLY A 108 8.77 -2.09 -6.75
N GLY A 109 8.25 -3.20 -7.25
CA GLY A 109 8.32 -3.59 -8.67
C GLY A 109 6.94 -3.64 -9.32
N LEU A 110 6.80 -4.49 -10.35
CA LEU A 110 5.56 -4.59 -11.14
C LEU A 110 4.31 -4.86 -10.30
N GLY A 111 4.38 -5.72 -9.27
CA GLY A 111 3.23 -5.98 -8.40
C GLY A 111 2.78 -4.72 -7.64
N THR A 112 3.71 -3.97 -7.09
CA THR A 112 3.44 -2.68 -6.42
C THR A 112 2.85 -1.65 -7.39
N PHE A 113 3.31 -1.65 -8.64
CA PHE A 113 2.73 -0.78 -9.68
C PHE A 113 1.32 -1.20 -10.10
N ASP A 114 1.06 -2.51 -10.23
CA ASP A 114 -0.30 -3.03 -10.48
C ASP A 114 -1.27 -2.60 -9.38
N GLU A 115 -0.89 -2.83 -8.11
CA GLU A 115 -1.69 -2.45 -6.94
C GLU A 115 -1.94 -0.93 -6.91
N LEU A 116 -0.92 -0.09 -7.14
CA LEU A 116 -1.06 1.37 -7.20
C LEU A 116 -1.98 1.83 -8.33
N MET A 117 -1.77 1.35 -9.56
CA MET A 117 -2.54 1.80 -10.73
C MET A 117 -4.02 1.41 -10.60
N GLU A 118 -4.31 0.25 -10.02
CA GLU A 118 -5.67 -0.21 -9.79
C GLU A 118 -6.41 0.69 -8.81
N ILE A 119 -5.85 0.98 -7.62
CA ILE A 119 -6.51 1.87 -6.66
C ILE A 119 -6.60 3.31 -7.16
N MET A 120 -5.64 3.78 -7.97
CA MET A 120 -5.75 5.09 -8.61
C MET A 120 -6.89 5.13 -9.62
N THR A 121 -7.05 4.07 -10.41
CA THR A 121 -8.13 3.94 -11.39
C THR A 121 -9.48 3.87 -10.70
N TRP A 122 -9.61 3.11 -9.62
CA TRP A 122 -10.86 3.04 -8.85
C TRP A 122 -11.22 4.39 -8.23
N ARG A 123 -10.23 5.13 -7.73
CA ARG A 123 -10.42 6.51 -7.27
C ARG A 123 -10.85 7.44 -8.40
N GLN A 124 -10.23 7.34 -9.58
CA GLN A 124 -10.60 8.11 -10.76
C GLN A 124 -12.05 7.86 -11.18
N LEU A 125 -12.52 6.62 -11.05
CA LEU A 125 -13.89 6.21 -11.31
C LEU A 125 -14.85 6.53 -10.15
N SER A 126 -14.39 7.25 -9.13
CA SER A 126 -15.18 7.63 -7.94
C SER A 126 -15.73 6.43 -7.15
N LEU A 127 -15.03 5.28 -7.18
CA LEU A 127 -15.39 4.09 -6.41
C LEU A 127 -14.91 4.18 -4.95
N HIS A 128 -14.03 5.13 -4.64
CA HIS A 128 -13.62 5.50 -3.28
C HIS A 128 -12.90 6.85 -3.26
N ASP A 129 -12.77 7.41 -2.05
CA ASP A 129 -11.98 8.62 -1.78
C ASP A 129 -10.83 8.40 -0.78
N LYS A 130 -10.51 7.13 -0.48
CA LYS A 130 -9.40 6.74 0.40
C LYS A 130 -8.06 7.37 -0.05
N PRO A 131 -7.26 7.95 0.85
CA PRO A 131 -5.98 8.56 0.52
C PRO A 131 -4.97 7.55 -0.03
N ILE A 132 -4.20 8.00 -1.01
CA ILE A 132 -3.11 7.24 -1.65
C ILE A 132 -1.82 8.05 -1.46
N LEU A 133 -0.90 7.57 -0.63
CA LEU A 133 0.37 8.24 -0.35
C LEU A 133 1.52 7.44 -0.96
N ILE A 134 2.26 8.08 -1.87
CA ILE A 134 3.46 7.50 -2.50
C ILE A 134 4.68 8.07 -1.78
N VAL A 135 5.45 7.19 -1.13
CA VAL A 135 6.59 7.58 -0.30
C VAL A 135 7.87 7.59 -1.15
N ASN A 136 8.44 8.78 -1.36
CA ASN A 136 9.60 8.98 -2.22
C ASN A 136 10.94 8.63 -1.55
N VAL A 137 11.12 7.36 -1.21
CA VAL A 137 12.36 6.87 -0.60
C VAL A 137 13.49 6.84 -1.64
N ALA A 138 14.59 7.55 -1.35
CA ALA A 138 15.78 7.59 -2.21
C ALA A 138 15.48 7.87 -3.70
N ASN A 139 14.54 8.79 -3.96
CA ASN A 139 14.08 9.19 -5.30
C ASN A 139 13.38 8.08 -6.12
N TRP A 140 13.02 6.95 -5.51
CA TRP A 140 12.35 5.85 -6.21
C TRP A 140 11.03 6.29 -6.87
N ALA A 141 10.23 7.13 -6.20
CA ALA A 141 8.92 7.51 -6.70
C ALA A 141 8.99 8.41 -7.93
N VAL A 142 10.10 9.13 -8.14
CA VAL A 142 10.28 10.05 -9.28
C VAL A 142 9.99 9.34 -10.61
N HIS A 143 10.36 8.06 -10.74
CA HIS A 143 10.18 7.32 -11.98
C HIS A 143 8.73 6.97 -12.28
N VAL A 144 7.95 6.53 -11.28
CA VAL A 144 6.53 6.23 -11.47
C VAL A 144 5.73 7.51 -11.69
N ILE A 145 6.07 8.58 -10.99
CA ILE A 145 5.42 9.89 -11.18
C ILE A 145 5.71 10.45 -12.56
N ALA A 146 6.95 10.35 -13.05
CA ALA A 146 7.29 10.79 -14.41
C ALA A 146 6.44 10.09 -15.49
N ALA A 147 6.13 8.80 -15.33
CA ALA A 147 5.26 8.08 -16.26
C ALA A 147 3.81 8.61 -16.22
N LEU A 148 3.28 8.90 -15.03
CA LEU A 148 1.95 9.48 -14.85
C LEU A 148 1.87 10.91 -15.43
N GLU A 149 2.88 11.73 -15.16
CA GLU A 149 2.98 13.09 -15.69
C GLU A 149 3.06 13.08 -17.23
N ALA A 150 3.85 12.19 -17.81
CA ALA A 150 3.95 12.04 -19.26
C ALA A 150 2.60 11.67 -19.91
N ALA A 151 1.78 10.83 -19.25
CA ALA A 151 0.44 10.51 -19.75
C ALA A 151 -0.49 11.74 -19.74
N ILE A 152 -0.38 12.61 -18.73
CA ILE A 152 -1.13 13.86 -18.67
C ILE A 152 -0.66 14.84 -19.76
N GLU A 153 0.66 15.03 -19.90
CA GLU A 153 1.25 15.91 -20.91
C GLU A 153 0.91 15.49 -22.34
N GLN A 154 0.80 14.19 -22.59
CA GLN A 154 0.38 13.62 -23.88
C GLN A 154 -1.14 13.63 -24.09
N GLY A 155 -1.93 14.12 -23.13
CA GLY A 155 -3.39 14.19 -23.22
C GLY A 155 -4.10 12.84 -23.08
N LEU A 156 -3.42 11.82 -22.56
CA LEU A 156 -3.99 10.50 -22.28
C LEU A 156 -4.70 10.45 -20.91
N ALA A 157 -4.45 11.44 -20.05
CA ALA A 157 -5.14 11.64 -18.78
C ALA A 157 -5.40 13.13 -18.53
N ASP A 158 -6.47 13.45 -17.81
CA ASP A 158 -6.78 14.82 -17.40
C ASP A 158 -5.84 15.30 -16.28
N ALA A 159 -5.60 16.61 -16.20
CA ALA A 159 -4.74 17.21 -15.16
C ALA A 159 -5.25 16.92 -13.72
N SER A 160 -6.54 16.63 -13.56
CA SER A 160 -7.13 16.17 -12.30
C SER A 160 -6.56 14.86 -11.78
N ALA A 161 -5.92 14.04 -12.62
CA ALA A 161 -5.26 12.80 -12.20
C ALA A 161 -4.19 13.04 -11.10
N ARG A 162 -3.59 14.24 -11.05
CA ARG A 162 -2.66 14.65 -9.97
C ARG A 162 -3.30 14.69 -8.58
N ARG A 163 -4.64 14.76 -8.49
CA ARG A 163 -5.38 14.75 -7.21
C ARG A 163 -5.65 13.33 -6.70
N LEU A 164 -5.38 12.30 -7.50
CA LEU A 164 -5.65 10.90 -7.13
C LEU A 164 -4.66 10.36 -6.10
N TYR A 165 -3.47 10.96 -5.98
CA TYR A 165 -2.43 10.54 -5.06
C TYR A 165 -1.71 11.75 -4.48
N GLN A 166 -0.97 11.53 -3.40
CA GLN A 166 -0.06 12.52 -2.83
C GLN A 166 1.33 11.89 -2.71
N VAL A 167 2.34 12.59 -3.22
CA VAL A 167 3.75 12.20 -3.04
C VAL A 167 4.26 12.83 -1.76
N VAL A 168 4.88 12.01 -0.91
CA VAL A 168 5.47 12.45 0.35
C VAL A 168 6.96 12.14 0.36
N PRO A 169 7.81 13.00 0.98
CA PRO A 169 9.26 12.86 0.89
C PRO A 169 9.78 11.62 1.65
N ASP A 170 9.09 11.21 2.71
CA ASP A 170 9.51 10.12 3.58
C ASP A 170 8.34 9.52 4.37
N VAL A 171 8.66 8.47 5.14
CA VAL A 171 7.71 7.74 5.98
C VAL A 171 7.17 8.61 7.11
N ALA A 172 7.98 9.50 7.69
CA ALA A 172 7.54 10.35 8.79
C ALA A 172 6.41 11.28 8.35
N GLN A 173 6.54 11.89 7.17
CA GLN A 173 5.50 12.73 6.59
C GLN A 173 4.23 11.92 6.26
N ALA A 174 4.38 10.69 5.75
CA ALA A 174 3.25 9.80 5.49
C ALA A 174 2.43 9.53 6.75
N LEU A 175 3.12 9.14 7.84
CA LEU A 175 2.50 8.82 9.13
C LEU A 175 1.86 10.04 9.80
N GLU A 176 2.45 11.24 9.65
CA GLU A 176 1.86 12.49 10.11
C GLU A 176 0.53 12.77 9.39
N ILE A 177 0.49 12.58 8.06
CA ILE A 177 -0.72 12.76 7.26
C ILE A 177 -1.80 11.76 7.72
N LEU A 178 -1.46 10.48 7.90
CA LEU A 178 -2.42 9.48 8.38
C LEU A 178 -3.03 9.87 9.73
N GLY A 179 -2.22 10.35 10.68
CA GLY A 179 -2.69 10.77 12.01
C GLY A 179 -3.65 11.97 11.99
N LYS A 180 -3.62 12.78 10.92
CA LYS A 180 -4.55 13.92 10.72
C LYS A 180 -5.73 13.59 9.81
N THR A 181 -5.68 12.45 9.12
CA THR A 181 -6.66 12.10 8.10
C THR A 181 -7.90 11.49 8.73
N ARG A 182 -9.07 11.95 8.27
CA ARG A 182 -10.36 11.32 8.58
C ARG A 182 -10.66 10.27 7.53
N LYS A 183 -11.15 9.11 7.96
CA LYS A 183 -11.69 8.06 7.10
C LYS A 183 -12.75 8.65 6.18
N SER A 184 -12.74 8.28 4.90
CA SER A 184 -13.79 8.71 3.98
C SER A 184 -15.12 8.07 4.38
N GLU A 185 -16.22 8.77 4.14
CA GLU A 185 -17.54 8.15 4.20
C GLU A 185 -17.61 7.08 3.10
N GLU A 186 -18.09 5.88 3.41
CA GLU A 186 -18.15 4.76 2.49
C GLU A 186 -19.15 5.06 1.37
N ASN A 187 -18.67 5.55 0.23
CA ASN A 187 -19.40 5.54 -1.04
C ASN A 187 -18.94 4.35 -1.89
N ILE A 188 -18.87 3.16 -1.28
CA ILE A 188 -18.47 1.96 -2.02
C ILE A 188 -19.75 1.25 -2.47
N GLU A 189 -20.18 1.47 -3.71
CA GLU A 189 -20.95 0.45 -4.42
C GLU A 189 -19.98 -0.72 -4.71
N THR A 190 -19.67 -1.53 -3.70
CA THR A 190 -18.83 -2.73 -3.80
C THR A 190 -19.38 -3.74 -4.81
N GLY A 191 -20.64 -3.59 -5.23
CA GLY A 191 -21.25 -4.40 -6.29
C GLY A 191 -20.77 -4.09 -7.72
N ARG A 192 -19.94 -3.07 -7.94
CA ARG A 192 -19.33 -2.76 -9.26
C ARG A 192 -17.83 -3.11 -9.36
N LEU A 193 -17.23 -3.62 -8.28
CA LEU A 193 -15.83 -4.07 -8.23
C LEU A 193 -15.71 -5.57 -8.49
#